data_AF-A0A1H6TZS6-F1
#
_entry.id   AF-A0A1H6TZS6-F1
#
_cell.length_a   1.000
_cell.length_b   1.000
_cell.length_c   1.000
_cell.angle_alpha   90.00
_cell.angle_beta   90.00
_cell.angle_gamma   90.00
#
_symmetry.space_group_name_H-M   'P 1'
#
loop_
_entity.id
_entity.type
_entity.pdbx_description
1 polymer ?
#
loop_
_entity_poly.entity_id
_entity_poly.type
_entity_poly.pdbx_seq_one_letter_code
_entity_poly.pdbx_strand_id
1 'polypeptide(L)' 'MENAVVVQLSLEPKQAEALLLHLREQFRQTLQEQWYADRYRLIPEGIRSGAILNDSPRLVAQKKALGALRVALDQAQ' A
#
# COMPACT_ATOMS: atom_id res chain seq x y z
N MET A 1 -3.48 12.83 14.45
CA MET A 1 -4.44 11.75 14.13
C MET A 1 -5.01 11.28 15.45
N GLU A 2 -6.27 11.59 15.74
CA GLU A 2 -6.82 11.51 17.11
C GLU A 2 -7.10 10.07 17.60
N ASN A 3 -6.98 9.04 16.75
CA ASN A 3 -7.16 7.62 17.09
C ASN A 3 -6.23 6.70 16.27
N ALA A 4 -4.92 6.96 16.26
CA ALA A 4 -3.98 6.15 15.49
C ALA A 4 -3.75 4.78 16.17
N VAL A 5 -3.97 3.68 15.44
CA VAL A 5 -3.53 2.34 15.85
C VAL A 5 -2.09 2.13 15.37
N VAL A 6 -1.18 1.86 16.31
CA VAL A 6 0.24 1.60 16.03
C VAL A 6 0.50 0.10 16.15
N VAL A 7 1.13 -0.47 15.13
CA VAL A 7 1.57 -1.88 15.11
C VAL A 7 3.09 -1.89 15.10
N GLN A 8 3.70 -2.55 16.09
CA GLN A 8 5.14 -2.77 16.16
C GLN A 8 5.46 -4.20 15.72
N LEU A 9 6.46 -4.36 14.87
CA LEU A 9 6.85 -5.65 14.31
C LEU A 9 8.37 -5.69 14.17
N SER A 10 9.00 -6.74 14.70
CA SER A 10 10.44 -7.01 14.53
C SER A 10 10.60 -8.16 13.53
N LEU A 11 11.38 -7.93 12.48
CA LEU A 11 11.65 -8.88 11.41
C LEU A 11 13.14 -8.91 11.12
N GLU A 12 13.65 -10.07 10.70
CA GLU A 12 14.96 -10.12 10.06
C GLU A 12 14.92 -9.38 8.71
N PRO A 13 16.05 -8.81 8.23
CA PRO A 13 16.07 -8.07 6.97
C PRO A 13 15.47 -8.85 5.80
N LYS A 14 15.79 -10.14 5.68
CA LYS A 14 15.24 -11.02 4.63
C LYS A 14 13.72 -11.19 4.72
N GLN A 15 13.17 -11.24 5.94
CA GLN A 15 11.72 -11.35 6.16
C GLN A 15 11.02 -10.04 5.78
N ALA A 16 11.61 -8.89 6.16
CA ALA A 16 11.09 -7.58 5.82
C ALA A 16 11.12 -7.32 4.31
N GLU A 17 12.19 -7.72 3.62
CA GLU A 17 12.30 -7.66 2.15
C GLU A 17 11.25 -8.52 1.46
N ALA A 18 11.09 -9.78 1.90
CA ALA A 18 10.08 -10.68 1.36
C ALA A 18 8.66 -10.15 1.54
N LEU A 19 8.35 -9.61 2.73
CA LEU A 19 7.07 -8.99 3.02
C LEU A 19 6.83 -7.74 2.17
N LEU A 20 7.85 -6.88 2.01
CA LEU A 20 7.78 -5.69 1.18
C LEU A 20 7.44 -6.05 -0.28
N LEU A 21 8.10 -7.07 -0.83
CA LEU A 21 7.84 -7.55 -2.19
C LEU A 21 6.42 -8.10 -2.33
N HIS A 22 5.99 -8.95 -1.40
CA HIS A 22 4.64 -9.53 -1.40
C HIS A 22 3.55 -8.44 -1.37
N LEU A 23 3.66 -7.49 -0.44
CA LEU A 23 2.71 -6.40 -0.32
C LEU A 23 2.74 -5.49 -1.55
N ARG A 24 3.88 -5.32 -2.21
CA ARG A 24 3.98 -4.50 -3.42
C ARG A 24 3.24 -5.15 -4.59
N GLU A 25 3.43 -6.45 -4.81
CA GLU A 25 2.73 -7.17 -5.86
C GLU A 25 1.22 -7.19 -5.63
N GLN A 26 0.78 -7.49 -4.40
CA GLN A 26 -0.65 -7.45 -4.07
C GLN A 26 -1.26 -6.06 -4.27
N PHE A 27 -0.54 -5.00 -3.89
CA PHE A 27 -1.00 -3.63 -4.08
C PHE A 27 -1.17 -3.32 -5.57
N ARG A 28 -0.17 -3.67 -6.39
CA ARG A 28 -0.20 -3.46 -7.84
C ARG A 28 -1.35 -4.23 -8.50
N GLN A 29 -1.53 -5.51 -8.15
CA GLN A 29 -2.60 -6.35 -8.68
C GLN A 29 -3.98 -5.77 -8.36
N THR A 30 -4.24 -5.44 -7.10
CA THR A 30 -5.53 -4.83 -6.72
C THR A 30 -5.74 -3.50 -7.44
N LEU A 31 -4.71 -2.64 -7.52
CA LEU A 31 -4.86 -1.34 -8.18
C LEU A 31 -5.22 -1.53 -9.66
N GLN A 32 -4.58 -2.49 -10.33
CA GLN A 32 -4.83 -2.83 -11.74
C GLN A 32 -6.26 -3.35 -11.95
N GLU A 33 -6.74 -4.24 -11.07
CA GLU A 33 -8.10 -4.76 -11.12
C GLU A 33 -9.13 -3.63 -10.97
N GLN A 34 -8.91 -2.73 -10.00
CA GLN A 34 -9.80 -1.61 -9.76
C GLN A 34 -9.69 -0.55 -10.86
N TRP A 35 -8.54 -0.40 -11.51
CA TRP A 35 -8.30 0.62 -12.53
C TRP A 35 -9.33 0.61 -13.67
N TYR A 36 -9.81 -0.58 -14.04
CA TYR A 36 -10.78 -0.76 -15.12
C TYR A 36 -12.20 -1.05 -14.63
N ALA A 37 -12.46 -1.00 -13.32
CA ALA A 37 -13.81 -1.14 -12.81
C ALA A 37 -14.67 0.04 -13.28
N ASP A 38 -15.92 -0.23 -13.68
CA ASP A 38 -16.80 0.77 -14.29
C ASP A 38 -16.97 2.03 -13.43
N ARG A 39 -16.97 1.88 -12.10
CA ARG A 39 -17.06 2.99 -11.13
C ARG A 39 -15.93 4.02 -11.23
N TYR A 40 -14.77 3.64 -11.76
CA TYR A 40 -13.60 4.54 -11.92
C TYR A 40 -13.28 4.87 -13.38
N ARG A 41 -13.98 4.24 -14.33
CA ARG A 41 -13.68 4.33 -15.77
C ARG A 41 -13.78 5.75 -16.31
N LEU A 42 -14.69 6.56 -15.77
CA LEU A 42 -14.88 7.96 -16.18
C LEU A 42 -14.00 8.96 -15.41
N ILE A 43 -13.25 8.49 -14.41
CA ILE A 43 -12.36 9.36 -13.63
C ILE A 43 -11.08 9.61 -14.45
N PRO A 44 -10.62 10.86 -14.60
CA PRO A 44 -9.37 11.18 -15.27
C PRO A 44 -8.17 10.45 -14.65
N GLU A 45 -7.24 9.99 -15.49
CA GLU A 45 -6.12 9.12 -15.06
C GLU A 45 -5.28 9.73 -13.93
N GLY A 46 -5.01 11.04 -14.00
CA GLY A 46 -4.20 11.74 -13.01
C GLY A 46 -4.76 11.71 -11.58
N ILE A 47 -6.06 11.47 -11.41
CA ILE A 47 -6.71 11.40 -10.09
C ILE A 47 -7.34 10.03 -9.79
N ARG A 48 -7.39 9.12 -10.77
CA ARG A 48 -8.04 7.80 -10.65
C ARG A 48 -7.42 6.95 -9.54
N SER A 49 -6.09 6.92 -9.44
CA SER A 49 -5.39 6.24 -8.33
C SER A 49 -5.80 6.79 -6.97
N GLY A 50 -5.98 8.10 -6.85
CA GLY A 50 -6.44 8.75 -5.62
C GLY A 50 -7.87 8.34 -5.26
N ALA A 51 -8.77 8.30 -6.24
CA ALA A 51 -10.14 7.85 -6.05
C ALA A 51 -10.21 6.40 -5.57
N ILE A 52 -9.46 5.48 -6.21
CA ILE A 52 -9.38 4.07 -5.81
C ILE A 52 -8.89 3.93 -4.37
N LEU A 53 -7.87 4.71 -3.97
CA LEU A 53 -7.33 4.68 -2.61
C LEU A 53 -8.34 5.21 -1.59
N ASN A 54 -9.02 6.31 -1.88
CA ASN A 54 -10.02 6.89 -0.97
C ASN A 54 -11.16 5.91 -0.68
N ASP A 55 -11.53 5.09 -1.67
CA ASP A 55 -12.60 4.10 -1.55
C ASP A 55 -12.13 2.77 -0.93
N SER A 56 -10.83 2.59 -0.69
CA SER A 56 -10.26 1.32 -0.21
C SER A 56 -9.34 1.51 1.02
N PRO A 57 -9.90 1.42 2.25
CA PRO A 57 -9.11 1.50 3.48
C PRO A 57 -7.96 0.48 3.54
N ARG A 58 -8.18 -0.72 2.97
CA ARG A 58 -7.14 -1.76 2.86
C ARG A 58 -5.95 -1.30 2.02
N LEU A 59 -6.18 -0.71 0.85
CA LEU A 59 -5.09 -0.22 0.00
C LEU A 59 -4.35 0.96 0.62
N VAL A 60 -5.06 1.85 1.32
CA VAL A 60 -4.42 2.95 2.07
C VAL A 60 -3.51 2.39 3.16
N ALA A 61 -3.99 1.42 3.94
CA ALA A 61 -3.19 0.76 4.97
C ALA A 61 -1.97 0.04 4.36
N GLN A 62 -2.16 -0.67 3.26
CA GLN A 62 -1.08 -1.36 2.54
C GLN A 62 -0.03 -0.38 1.99
N LYS A 63 -0.44 0.76 1.40
CA LYS A 63 0.47 1.82 0.95
C LYS A 63 1.28 2.39 2.11
N LYS A 64 0.67 2.60 3.28
CA LYS A 64 1.37 3.03 4.50
C LYS A 64 2.37 1.98 4.98
N ALA A 65 1.98 0.71 5.00
CA ALA A 65 2.86 -0.40 5.38
C ALA A 65 4.07 -0.52 4.44
N LEU A 66 3.87 -0.39 3.13
CA LEU A 66 4.95 -0.37 2.13
C LEU A 66 5.96 0.75 2.41
N GLY A 67 5.47 1.96 2.71
CA GLY A 67 6.33 3.09 3.07
C GLY A 67 7.10 2.85 4.36
N ALA A 68 6.42 2.37 5.41
CA ALA A 68 7.03 2.07 6.70
C ALA A 68 8.10 0.96 6.59
N LEU A 69 7.81 -0.12 5.86
CA LEU A 69 8.77 -1.21 5.63
C LEU A 69 9.99 -0.76 4.85
N ARG A 70 9.81 0.07 3.81
CA ARG A 70 10.94 0.64 3.06
C ARG A 70 11.84 1.46 3.97
N VAL A 71 11.27 2.39 4.74
CA VAL A 71 12.04 3.24 5.67
C VAL A 71 12.76 2.39 6.71
N ALA A 72 12.10 1.38 7.29
CA ALA A 72 12.71 0.49 8.28
C ALA A 72 13.87 -0.34 7.70
N LEU A 73 13.72 -0.83 6.46
CA LEU A 73 14.80 -1.53 5.74
C LEU A 73 15.98 -0.61 5.44
N ASP A 74 15.72 0.60 4.95
CA ASP A 74 16.77 1.58 4.65
C ASP A 74 17.54 2.02 5.91
N GLN A 75 16.91 1.94 7.10
CA GLN A 75 17.53 2.23 8.40
C GLN A 75 18.31 1.05 9.00
N ALA A 76 18.04 -0.17 8.55
CA ALA A 76 18.69 -1.39 9.04
C ALA A 76 19.96 -1.76 8.24
N GLN A 77 20.23 -1.04 7.15
CA GLN A 77 21.44 -1.14 6.32
C GLN A 77 22.54 -0.21 6.82
#